data_AF-A0A2R6K4P4-F1
#
_entry.id   AF-A0A2R6K4P4-F1
#
_cell.length_a   1.000
_cell.length_b   1.000
_cell.length_c   1.000
_cell.angle_alpha   90.00
_cell.angle_beta   90.00
_cell.angle_gamma   90.00
#
_symmetry.space_group_name_H-M   'P 1'
#
loop_
_entity.id
_entity.type
_entity.pdbx_description
1 polymer ?
#
loop_
_entity_poly.entity_id
_entity_poly.type
_entity_poly.pdbx_seq_one_letter_code
_entity_poly.pdbx_strand_id
1 'polypeptide(L)'
;MRVSHYFEGEGVVTGGFAQSVNNQRTVFDRRGIDYTTDPSLDVDLLHLNNAGPRSVYYAKRARRRGIPVVFHTHNTAADFRDSFVFSNA
;
A
#
# COMPACT_ATOMS: atom_id res chain seq x y z
N MET A 1 10.83 9.54 -11.32
CA MET A 1 10.06 9.31 -10.09
C MET A 1 10.05 7.82 -9.83
N ARG A 2 10.44 7.39 -8.63
CA ARG A 2 10.40 5.99 -8.18
C ARG A 2 9.37 5.82 -7.09
N VAL A 3 8.51 4.81 -7.21
CA VAL A 3 7.41 4.54 -6.27
C VAL A 3 7.69 3.25 -5.49
N SER A 4 7.60 3.27 -4.16
CA SER A 4 7.44 2.03 -3.38
C SER A 4 5.96 1.67 -3.40
N HIS A 5 5.60 0.70 -4.24
CA HIS A 5 4.24 0.24 -4.44
C HIS A 5 4.00 -1.07 -3.67
N TYR A 6 3.84 -0.92 -2.36
CA TYR A 6 3.78 -2.03 -1.43
C TYR A 6 2.34 -2.54 -1.25
N PHE A 7 2.17 -3.86 -1.27
CA PHE A 7 0.90 -4.52 -1.01
C PHE A 7 1.06 -5.53 0.13
N GLU A 8 0.68 -5.12 1.35
CA GLU A 8 0.70 -6.00 2.51
C GLU A 8 -0.38 -7.08 2.37
N GLY A 9 0.06 -8.35 2.32
CA GLY A 9 -0.82 -9.49 2.02
C GLY A 9 -0.79 -9.93 0.56
N GLU A 10 0.14 -9.41 -0.25
CA GLU A 10 0.39 -9.91 -1.60
C GLU A 10 0.62 -11.43 -1.61
N GLY A 11 -0.07 -12.13 -2.54
CA GLY A 11 -0.07 -13.59 -2.62
C GLY A 11 -1.10 -14.29 -1.72
N VAL A 12 -1.67 -13.59 -0.74
CA VAL A 12 -2.73 -14.12 0.15
C VAL A 12 -4.08 -13.46 -0.14
N VAL A 13 -4.09 -12.14 -0.31
CA VAL A 13 -5.28 -11.38 -0.67
C VAL A 13 -5.55 -11.55 -2.16
N THR A 14 -6.77 -11.94 -2.51
CA THR A 14 -7.19 -12.27 -3.89
C THR A 14 -8.38 -11.41 -4.34
N GLY A 15 -8.90 -11.69 -5.54
CA GLY A 15 -10.09 -11.02 -6.07
C GLY A 15 -9.85 -9.59 -6.54
N GLY A 16 -10.88 -8.74 -6.43
CA GLY A 16 -10.87 -7.36 -6.98
C GLY A 16 -9.77 -6.48 -6.39
N PHE A 17 -9.37 -6.73 -5.14
CA PHE A 17 -8.26 -6.03 -4.50
C PHE A 17 -6.94 -6.34 -5.21
N ALA A 18 -6.56 -7.62 -5.33
CA ALA A 18 -5.36 -8.02 -6.05
C ALA A 18 -5.38 -7.55 -7.52
N GLN A 19 -6.53 -7.62 -8.17
CA GLN A 19 -6.68 -7.14 -9.54
C GLN A 19 -6.47 -5.62 -9.65
N SER A 20 -6.92 -4.83 -8.68
CA SER A 20 -6.65 -3.39 -8.64
C SER A 20 -5.16 -3.10 -8.58
N VAL A 21 -4.41 -3.77 -7.71
CA VAL A 21 -2.94 -3.61 -7.60
C VAL A 21 -2.26 -3.93 -8.94
N ASN A 22 -2.66 -5.02 -9.60
CA ASN A 22 -2.13 -5.40 -10.91
C ASN A 22 -2.46 -4.36 -12.00
N ASN A 23 -3.66 -3.79 -11.98
CA ASN A 23 -4.05 -2.74 -12.91
C ASN A 23 -3.20 -1.46 -12.70
N GLN A 24 -2.92 -1.10 -11.44
CA GLN A 24 -2.06 0.05 -11.12
C GLN A 24 -0.62 -0.15 -11.63
N ARG A 25 -0.04 -1.34 -11.42
CA ARG A 25 1.28 -1.71 -11.97
C ARG A 25 1.32 -1.66 -13.49
N THR A 26 0.28 -2.17 -14.15
CA THR A 26 0.13 -2.07 -15.61
C THR A 26 0.15 -0.61 -16.09
N VAL A 27 -0.45 0.31 -15.33
CA VAL A 27 -0.40 1.75 -15.64
C VAL A 27 1.00 2.30 -15.43
N PHE A 28 1.71 1.90 -14.37
CA PHE A 28 3.10 2.30 -14.16
C PHE A 28 4.00 1.87 -15.32
N ASP A 29 3.91 0.61 -15.75
CA ASP A 29 4.68 0.08 -16.87
C ASP A 29 4.39 0.87 -18.15
N ARG A 30 3.12 1.11 -18.47
CA ARG A 30 2.70 1.87 -19.65
C ARG A 30 3.14 3.34 -19.64
N ARG A 31 3.38 3.91 -18.45
CA ARG A 31 3.80 5.30 -18.29
C ARG A 31 5.30 5.45 -18.01
N GLY A 32 6.04 4.35 -17.96
CA GLY A 32 7.47 4.36 -17.63
C GLY A 32 7.74 4.85 -16.20
N ILE A 33 6.84 4.58 -15.25
CA ILE A 33 7.02 4.90 -13.85
C ILE A 33 7.76 3.74 -13.20
N ASP A 34 8.96 4.00 -12.70
CA ASP A 34 9.74 3.01 -11.95
C ASP A 34 9.09 2.74 -10.58
N TYR A 35 8.99 1.47 -10.21
CA TYR A 35 8.45 1.08 -8.92
C TYR A 35 9.12 -0.17 -8.36
N THR A 36 9.08 -0.29 -7.04
CA THR A 36 9.46 -1.50 -6.31
C THR A 36 8.25 -2.00 -5.53
N THR A 37 8.11 -3.32 -5.43
CA THR A 37 7.09 -3.96 -4.58
C THR A 37 7.56 -4.11 -3.13
N ASP A 38 8.84 -3.91 -2.88
CA ASP A 38 9.38 -3.85 -1.52
C ASP A 38 8.99 -2.52 -0.86
N PRO A 39 8.78 -2.50 0.47
CA PRO A 39 8.51 -1.28 1.24
C PRO A 39 9.79 -0.46 1.45
N SER A 40 10.49 -0.13 0.36
CA SER A 40 11.68 0.72 0.35
C SER A 40 11.32 2.17 0.69
N LEU A 41 12.23 2.84 1.37
CA LEU A 41 12.16 4.28 1.67
C LEU A 41 13.25 5.06 0.92
N ASP A 42 13.83 4.45 -0.12
CA ASP A 42 14.72 5.08 -1.09
C ASP A 42 13.94 5.33 -2.39
N VAL A 43 12.89 6.15 -2.26
CA VAL A 43 11.86 6.38 -3.28
C VAL A 43 11.28 7.79 -3.11
N ASP A 44 10.64 8.29 -4.16
CA ASP A 44 9.97 9.59 -4.15
C ASP A 44 8.56 9.53 -3.52
N LEU A 45 7.93 8.35 -3.52
CA LEU A 45 6.58 8.12 -3.01
C LEU A 45 6.43 6.72 -2.41
N LEU A 46 5.86 6.64 -1.21
CA LEU A 46 5.38 5.39 -0.63
C LEU A 46 3.88 5.23 -0.88
N HIS A 47 3.51 4.26 -1.70
CA HIS A 47 2.13 3.91 -2.03
C HIS A 47 1.77 2.56 -1.40
N LEU A 48 0.88 2.60 -0.41
CA LEU A 48 0.46 1.46 0.40
C LEU A 48 -0.93 1.01 -0.06
N ASN A 49 -1.04 -0.17 -0.65
CA ASN A 49 -2.31 -0.71 -1.13
C ASN A 49 -3.16 -1.35 -0.04
N ASN A 50 -2.63 -1.55 1.16
CA ASN A 50 -3.39 -2.13 2.27
C ASN A 50 -3.07 -1.41 3.58
N ALA A 51 -4.06 -1.28 4.46
CA ALA A 51 -3.93 -0.61 5.76
C ALA A 51 -3.50 -1.59 6.87
N GLY A 52 -2.48 -2.42 6.60
CA GLY A 52 -1.97 -3.40 7.57
C GLY A 52 -0.93 -2.83 8.55
N PRO A 53 -0.55 -3.60 9.58
CA PRO A 53 0.43 -3.17 10.58
C PRO A 53 1.79 -2.76 9.99
N ARG A 54 2.30 -3.48 8.98
CA ARG A 54 3.58 -3.12 8.33
C ARG A 54 3.42 -1.80 7.57
N SER A 55 2.31 -1.61 6.88
CA SER A 55 2.00 -0.41 6.11
C SER A 55 1.95 0.82 7.03
N VAL A 56 1.31 0.71 8.20
CA VAL A 56 1.33 1.78 9.22
C VAL A 56 2.76 2.04 9.73
N TYR A 57 3.55 1.00 9.96
CA TYR A 57 4.95 1.14 10.37
C TYR A 57 5.79 1.89 9.33
N TYR A 58 5.71 1.50 8.05
CA TYR A 58 6.45 2.16 6.96
C TYR A 58 5.95 3.58 6.70
N ALA A 59 4.64 3.84 6.79
CA ALA A 59 4.09 5.18 6.70
C ALA A 59 4.67 6.12 7.76
N LYS A 60 4.75 5.67 9.03
CA LYS A 60 5.38 6.45 10.10
C LYS A 60 6.85 6.74 9.81
N ARG A 61 7.60 5.77 9.26
CA ARG A 61 9.01 5.97 8.88
C ARG A 61 9.18 6.89 7.69
N ALA A 62 8.35 6.76 6.66
CA ALA A 62 8.33 7.62 5.48
C ALA A 62 8.09 9.08 5.88
N ARG A 63 7.06 9.33 6.72
CA ARG A 63 6.78 10.67 7.26
C ARG A 63 7.97 11.29 7.99
N ARG A 64 8.70 10.52 8.80
CA ARG A 64 9.91 11.01 9.48
C ARG A 64 11.04 11.38 8.52
N ARG A 65 11.03 10.84 7.30
CA ARG A 65 12.02 11.12 6.25
C ARG A 65 11.54 12.15 5.23
N GLY A 66 10.36 12.74 5.43
CA GLY A 66 9.77 13.68 4.47
C GLY A 66 9.28 13.03 3.17
N ILE A 67 9.18 11.69 3.12
CA ILE A 67 8.69 10.96 1.95
C ILE A 67 7.15 11.02 1.98
N PRO A 68 6.49 11.48 0.89
CA PRO A 68 5.04 11.49 0.82
C PRO A 68 4.47 10.07 0.84
N VAL A 69 3.28 9.92 1.44
CA VAL A 69 2.61 8.63 1.64
C VAL A 69 1.21 8.68 1.06
N VAL A 70 0.85 7.69 0.26
CA VAL A 70 -0.52 7.44 -0.21
C VAL A 70 -0.99 6.11 0.36
N PHE A 71 -2.08 6.14 1.13
CA PHE A 71 -2.84 4.94 1.49
C PHE A 71 -3.99 4.77 0.50
N HIS A 72 -3.95 3.69 -0.26
CA HIS A 72 -5.03 3.29 -1.15
C HIS A 72 -5.77 2.14 -0.48
N THR A 73 -6.75 2.48 0.37
CA THR A 73 -7.55 1.46 1.06
C THR A 73 -8.63 0.92 0.13
N HIS A 74 -8.82 -0.40 0.18
CA HIS A 74 -9.91 -1.10 -0.50
C HIS A 74 -11.07 -1.45 0.45
N ASN A 75 -10.89 -1.13 1.74
CA ASN A 75 -11.83 -1.40 2.81
C ASN A 75 -12.22 -0.09 3.48
N THR A 76 -13.47 -0.01 3.93
CA THR A 76 -13.94 1.09 4.77
C THR A 76 -13.69 0.79 6.25
N ALA A 77 -13.83 1.82 7.09
CA ALA A 77 -13.85 1.61 8.55
C ALA A 77 -15.02 0.71 8.99
N ALA A 78 -16.11 0.65 8.22
CA ALA A 78 -17.23 -0.24 8.51
C ALA A 78 -16.86 -1.71 8.23
N ASP A 79 -16.13 -1.98 7.14
CA ASP A 79 -15.65 -3.33 6.81
C ASP A 79 -14.59 -3.83 7.82
N PHE A 80 -13.86 -2.90 8.42
CA PHE A 80 -12.88 -3.23 9.46
C PHE A 80 -13.51 -3.54 10.81
N ARG A 81 -14.63 -2.91 11.16
CA ARG A 81 -15.29 -3.11 12.46
C ARG A 81 -15.62 -4.59 12.67
N ASP A 82 -15.35 -5.11 13.87
CA ASP A 82 -15.60 -6.50 14.27
C ASP A 82 -14.83 -7.58 13.48
N SER A 83 -13.89 -7.22 12.60
CA SER A 83 -13.19 -8.20 11.74
C SER A 83 -12.01 -8.89 12.42
N PHE A 84 -11.27 -8.20 13.30
CA PHE A 84 -10.09 -8.74 14.00
C PHE A 84 -9.97 -8.19 15.43
N VAL A 85 -9.15 -8.83 16.26
CA VAL A 85 -8.82 -8.32 17.60
C VAL A 85 -8.19 -6.92 17.47
N PHE A 86 -8.72 -5.96 18.23
CA PHE A 86 -8.43 -4.50 18.15
C PHE A 86 -9.03 -3.72 16.99
N SER A 87 -9.89 -4.31 16.16
CA SER A 87 -10.53 -3.59 15.05
C SER A 87 -11.54 -2.50 15.48
N ASN A 88 -11.91 -2.47 16.76
CA ASN A 88 -12.87 -1.54 17.34
C ASN A 88 -12.24 -0.53 18.31
N ALA A 89 -10.91 -0.51 18.44
CA ALA A 89 -10.18 0.32 19.41
C ALA A 89 -9.79 1.70 18.86
#